data_AF-A0AA87Z576-F1
#
_entry.id   AF-A0AA87Z576-F1
#
_cell.length_a   1.000
_cell.length_b   1.000
_cell.length_c   1.000
_cell.angle_alpha   90.00
_cell.angle_beta   90.00
_cell.angle_gamma   90.00
#
_symmetry.space_group_name_H-M   'P 1'
#
loop_
_entity.id
_entity.type
_entity.pdbx_description
1 polymer ?
#
loop_
_entity_poly.entity_id
_entity_poly.type
_entity_poly.pdbx_seq_one_letter_code
_entity_poly.pdbx_strand_id
1 'polypeptide(L)'
;MDSPTKIYSFCSLAMAALFLYSASVQLNDPDWYFWLPLYSGACVVNLLNWAISSKTIKNLAEFTLCLGMFLFIKVVLEDSRNGISGFWSLDLSERVIREKIGSGLVMISLVLHLLTSHESPQVSMNKHRNKFPRYVDYGEKP
;
A
#
# COMPACT_ATOMS: atom_id res chain seq x y z
N MET A 1 -17.53 -10.37 -17.02
CA MET A 1 -17.66 -9.54 -15.82
C MET A 1 -16.63 -10.03 -14.82
N ASP A 2 -15.46 -9.40 -14.80
CA ASP A 2 -14.40 -9.79 -13.87
C ASP A 2 -14.87 -9.58 -12.44
N SER A 3 -14.68 -10.59 -11.59
CA SER A 3 -15.04 -10.54 -10.18
C SER A 3 -14.34 -9.35 -9.51
N PRO A 4 -15.04 -8.52 -8.71
CA PRO A 4 -14.50 -7.30 -8.11
C PRO A 4 -13.20 -7.49 -7.32
N THR A 5 -12.98 -8.69 -6.78
CA THR A 5 -11.75 -9.12 -6.11
C THR A 5 -10.51 -9.15 -7.01
N LYS A 6 -10.66 -9.51 -8.30
CA LYS A 6 -9.53 -9.54 -9.25
C LYS A 6 -9.08 -8.13 -9.62
N ILE A 7 -10.02 -7.21 -9.81
CA ILE A 7 -9.72 -5.80 -10.13
C ILE A 7 -9.03 -5.13 -8.94
N TYR A 8 -9.53 -5.35 -7.72
CA TYR A 8 -8.87 -4.86 -6.50
C TYR A 8 -7.45 -5.42 -6.36
N SER A 9 -7.27 -6.73 -6.56
CA SER A 9 -5.95 -7.37 -6.50
C SER A 9 -4.98 -6.82 -7.55
N PHE A 10 -5.45 -6.63 -8.79
CA PHE A 10 -4.63 -6.02 -9.85
C PHE A 10 -4.26 -4.58 -9.53
N CYS A 11 -5.22 -3.77 -9.05
CA CYS A 11 -4.98 -2.39 -8.65
C CYS A 11 -3.96 -2.31 -7.50
N SER A 12 -4.12 -3.15 -6.48
CA SER A 12 -3.18 -3.26 -5.36
C SER A 12 -1.77 -3.63 -5.83
N LEU A 13 -1.65 -4.58 -6.77
CA LEU A 13 -0.37 -4.96 -7.35
C LEU A 13 0.26 -3.81 -8.16
N ALA A 14 -0.54 -3.10 -8.96
CA ALA A 14 -0.08 -1.93 -9.71
C ALA A 14 0.41 -0.81 -8.77
N MET A 15 -0.31 -0.55 -7.68
CA MET A 15 0.11 0.40 -6.64
C MET A 15 1.41 -0.04 -5.96
N ALA A 16 1.56 -1.33 -5.65
CA ALA A 16 2.81 -1.86 -5.09
C ALA A 16 3.99 -1.67 -6.06
N ALA A 17 3.81 -1.96 -7.35
CA ALA A 17 4.84 -1.77 -8.36
C ALA A 17 5.23 -0.28 -8.51
N LEU A 18 4.25 0.62 -8.48
CA LEU A 18 4.49 2.06 -8.48
C LEU A 18 5.29 2.51 -7.26
N PHE A 19 4.93 2.05 -6.06
CA PHE A 19 5.67 2.40 -4.85
C PHE A 19 7.07 1.80 -4.81
N LEU A 20 7.26 0.60 -5.34
CA LEU A 20 8.59 0.01 -5.47
C LEU A 20 9.47 0.82 -6.44
N TYR A 21 8.90 1.24 -7.57
CA TYR A 21 9.59 2.11 -8.52
C TYR A 21 9.92 3.48 -7.92
N SER A 22 8.97 4.09 -7.20
CA SER A 22 9.24 5.33 -6.46
C SER A 22 10.35 5.12 -5.42
N ALA A 23 10.36 4.01 -4.68
CA ALA A 23 11.44 3.75 -3.72
C ALA A 23 12.82 3.67 -4.40
N SER A 24 12.90 3.11 -5.60
CA SER A 24 14.18 2.96 -6.32
C SER A 24 14.70 4.29 -6.88
N VAL A 25 13.82 5.13 -7.43
CA VAL A 25 14.20 6.46 -7.97
C VAL A 25 14.67 7.39 -6.85
N GLN A 26 14.05 7.30 -5.67
CA GLN A 26 14.37 8.15 -4.53
C GLN A 26 15.71 7.84 -3.86
N LEU A 27 16.37 6.72 -4.17
CA LEU A 27 17.71 6.41 -3.65
C LEU A 27 18.78 7.44 -4.04
N ASN A 28 18.56 8.16 -5.14
CA ASN A 28 19.47 9.20 -5.61
C ASN A 28 19.20 10.59 -5.00
N ASP A 29 18.12 10.73 -4.23
CA ASP A 29 17.76 12.00 -3.58
C ASP A 29 18.46 12.12 -2.21
N PRO A 30 18.87 13.34 -1.79
CA PRO A 30 19.59 13.53 -0.53
C PRO A 30 18.74 13.17 0.71
N ASP A 31 17.41 13.14 0.58
CA ASP A 31 16.49 12.74 1.67
C ASP A 31 15.90 11.33 1.47
N TRP A 32 16.59 10.46 0.75
CA TRP A 32 16.16 9.08 0.48
C TRP A 32 15.73 8.31 1.73
N TYR A 33 16.36 8.59 2.89
CA TYR A 33 16.14 7.91 4.15
C TYR A 33 14.74 8.13 4.74
N PHE A 34 14.03 9.19 4.35
CA PHE A 34 12.63 9.40 4.72
C PHE A 34 11.66 8.75 3.73
N TRP A 35 11.96 8.88 2.44
CA TRP A 35 11.09 8.45 1.35
C TRP A 35 11.11 6.93 1.14
N LEU A 36 12.28 6.30 1.32
CA LEU A 36 12.45 4.87 1.12
C LEU A 36 11.62 4.05 2.13
N PRO A 37 11.65 4.32 3.45
CA PRO A 37 10.75 3.65 4.40
C PRO A 37 9.27 3.87 4.09
N LEU A 38 8.88 5.07 3.65
CA LEU A 38 7.50 5.37 3.28
C LEU A 38 7.02 4.52 2.10
N TYR A 39 7.74 4.57 0.98
CA TYR A 39 7.35 3.87 -0.25
C TYR A 39 7.49 2.35 -0.10
N SER A 40 8.52 1.86 0.59
CA SER A 40 8.66 0.43 0.88
C SER A 40 7.55 -0.09 1.79
N GLY A 41 7.18 0.66 2.84
CA GLY A 41 6.04 0.31 3.70
C GLY A 41 4.73 0.23 2.91
N ALA A 42 4.48 1.22 2.05
CA ALA A 42 3.31 1.22 1.19
C ALA A 42 3.31 0.06 0.18
N CYS A 43 4.47 -0.26 -0.41
CA CYS A 43 4.65 -1.41 -1.28
C CYS A 43 4.33 -2.72 -0.55
N VAL A 44 4.86 -2.91 0.66
CA VAL A 44 4.63 -4.11 1.47
C VAL A 44 3.15 -4.28 1.80
N VAL A 45 2.46 -3.21 2.22
CA VAL A 45 1.02 -3.26 2.51
C VAL A 45 0.22 -3.66 1.26
N ASN A 46 0.50 -3.04 0.12
CA ASN A 46 -0.24 -3.33 -1.13
C ASN A 46 0.12 -4.69 -1.75
N LEU A 47 1.30 -5.26 -1.45
CA LEU A 47 1.74 -6.56 -1.98
C LEU A 47 1.36 -7.73 -1.08
N LEU A 48 1.46 -7.56 0.25
CA LEU A 48 1.39 -8.65 1.23
C LEU A 48 0.11 -8.66 2.06
N ASN A 49 -0.89 -7.84 1.70
CA ASN A 49 -2.21 -7.86 2.34
C ASN A 49 -2.84 -9.27 2.36
N TRP A 50 -2.58 -10.10 1.36
CA TRP A 50 -3.12 -11.46 1.27
C TRP A 50 -2.30 -12.53 2.01
N ALA A 51 -1.03 -12.25 2.34
CA ALA A 51 -0.07 -13.25 2.83
C ALA A 51 0.26 -13.12 4.33
N ILE A 52 0.14 -11.91 4.89
CA ILE A 52 0.51 -11.60 6.28
C ILE A 52 -0.74 -11.50 7.17
N SER A 53 -0.59 -11.74 8.47
CA SER A 53 -1.65 -11.52 9.46
C SER A 53 -2.27 -10.12 9.32
N SER A 54 -3.60 -10.07 9.31
CA SER A 54 -4.37 -8.82 9.22
C SER A 54 -3.97 -7.80 10.29
N LYS A 55 -3.61 -8.25 11.51
CA LYS A 55 -3.16 -7.37 12.59
C LYS A 55 -1.81 -6.71 12.29
N THR A 56 -0.85 -7.47 11.75
CA THR A 56 0.47 -6.94 11.39
C THR A 56 0.38 -5.98 10.22
N ILE A 57 -0.38 -6.34 9.17
CA ILE A 57 -0.61 -5.45 8.02
C ILE A 57 -1.31 -4.16 8.45
N LYS A 58 -2.32 -4.25 9.32
CA LYS A 58 -3.03 -3.06 9.83
C LYS A 58 -2.09 -2.14 10.61
N ASN A 59 -1.29 -2.68 11.53
CA ASN A 59 -0.33 -1.88 12.29
C ASN A 59 0.74 -1.25 11.38
N LEU A 60 1.23 -2.00 10.38
CA LEU A 60 2.18 -1.47 9.40
C LEU A 60 1.55 -0.38 8.54
N ALA A 61 0.29 -0.55 8.12
CA ALA A 61 -0.46 0.45 7.36
C ALA A 61 -0.67 1.72 8.19
N GLU A 62 -1.07 1.61 9.46
CA GLU A 62 -1.22 2.74 10.40
C GLU A 62 0.11 3.48 10.61
N PHE A 63 1.21 2.75 10.84
CA PHE A 63 2.55 3.34 10.97
C PHE A 63 2.99 4.05 9.70
N THR A 64 2.84 3.40 8.55
CA THR A 64 3.20 3.97 7.24
C THR A 64 2.33 5.18 6.91
N LEU A 65 1.05 5.17 7.30
CA LEU A 65 0.13 6.29 7.15
C LEU A 65 0.56 7.48 8.03
N CYS A 66 0.95 7.22 9.28
CA CYS A 66 1.47 8.26 10.17
C CYS A 66 2.76 8.89 9.60
N LEU A 67 3.67 8.07 9.09
CA LEU A 67 4.88 8.53 8.39
C LEU A 67 4.52 9.35 7.14
N GLY A 68 3.54 8.90 6.35
CA GLY A 68 3.05 9.59 5.16
C GLY A 68 2.48 10.97 5.48
N MET A 69 1.67 11.08 6.53
CA MET A 69 1.15 12.36 7.04
C MET A 69 2.27 13.29 7.47
N PHE A 70 3.24 12.78 8.22
CA PHE A 70 4.37 13.57 8.70
C PHE A 70 5.18 14.15 7.53
N LEU A 71 5.50 13.32 6.53
CA LEU A 71 6.26 13.75 5.35
C LEU A 71 5.45 14.67 4.44
N PHE A 72 4.14 14.44 4.30
CA PHE A 72 3.26 15.35 3.57
C PHE A 72 3.26 16.76 4.20
N ILE A 73 3.13 16.85 5.53
CA ILE A 73 3.22 18.13 6.24
C ILE A 73 4.59 18.79 6.01
N LYS A 74 5.69 18.03 6.08
CA LYS A 74 7.05 18.54 5.82
C LYS A 74 7.16 19.13 4.40
N VAL A 75 6.66 18.44 3.38
CA VAL A 75 6.66 18.94 2.00
C VAL A 75 5.80 20.18 1.85
N VAL A 76 4.60 20.21 2.45
CA VAL A 76 3.73 21.40 2.43
C VAL A 76 4.38 22.62 3.09
N LEU A 77 5.12 22.42 4.18
CA LEU A 77 5.86 23.50 4.84
C LEU A 77 7.04 24.01 3.99
N GLU A 78 7.72 23.12 3.27
CA GLU A 78 8.80 23.48 2.35
C GLU A 78 8.27 24.29 1.16
N ASP A 79 7.16 23.84 0.57
CA ASP A 79 6.44 24.53 -0.51
C ASP A 79 5.95 25.93 -0.06
N SER A 80 5.36 26.01 1.13
CA SER A 80 4.90 27.28 1.70
C SER A 80 6.03 28.29 1.95
N ARG A 81 7.26 27.83 2.22
CA ARG A 81 8.42 28.72 2.40
C ARG A 81 8.99 29.20 1.06
N ASN A 82 8.90 28.39 0.01
CA ASN A 82 9.37 28.72 -1.32
C ASN A 82 8.39 29.61 -2.11
N GLY A 83 7.14 29.73 -1.65
CA GLY A 83 6.16 30.70 -2.14
C GLY A 83 4.90 30.04 -2.71
N ILE A 84 3.75 30.67 -2.47
CA ILE A 84 2.40 30.14 -2.78
C ILE A 84 2.19 29.86 -4.28
N SER A 85 2.99 30.46 -5.17
CA SER A 85 2.90 30.20 -6.62
C SER A 85 3.29 28.77 -7.02
N GLY A 86 4.13 28.10 -6.23
CA GLY A 86 4.50 26.68 -6.45
C GLY A 86 3.40 25.71 -6.04
N PHE A 87 2.51 26.11 -5.12
CA PHE A 87 1.49 25.23 -4.54
C PHE A 87 0.48 24.70 -5.56
N TRP A 88 0.13 25.53 -6.55
CA TRP A 88 -0.75 25.18 -7.68
C TRP A 88 0.02 24.73 -8.93
N SER A 89 1.35 24.86 -8.94
CA SER A 89 2.16 24.29 -10.00
C SER A 89 2.09 22.77 -9.90
N LEU A 90 1.94 22.11 -11.04
CA LEU A 90 1.99 20.65 -11.18
C LEU A 90 3.23 20.23 -11.98
N ASP A 91 4.27 21.05 -11.96
CA ASP A 91 5.53 20.70 -12.60
C ASP A 91 6.22 19.56 -11.84
N LEU A 92 6.09 18.34 -12.36
CA LEU A 92 6.71 17.13 -11.81
C LEU A 92 8.24 17.14 -11.90
N SER A 93 8.82 18.08 -12.65
CA SER A 93 10.26 18.39 -12.62
C SER A 93 10.68 18.88 -11.24
N GLU A 94 9.80 19.60 -10.55
CA GLU A 94 10.06 20.06 -9.19
C GLU A 94 9.94 18.91 -8.20
N ARG A 95 10.98 18.79 -7.38
CA ARG A 95 11.09 17.76 -6.35
C ARG A 95 9.94 17.82 -5.35
N VAL A 96 9.56 19.01 -4.89
CA VAL A 96 8.51 19.25 -3.88
C VAL A 96 7.15 18.75 -4.38
N ILE A 97 6.84 18.96 -5.67
CA ILE A 97 5.59 18.53 -6.30
C ILE A 97 5.53 17.01 -6.39
N ARG A 98 6.63 16.36 -6.83
CA ARG A 98 6.74 14.89 -6.88
C ARG A 98 6.58 14.28 -5.49
N GLU A 99 7.20 14.87 -4.48
CA GLU A 99 7.10 14.43 -3.09
C GLU A 99 5.67 14.60 -2.52
N LYS A 100 4.98 15.70 -2.86
CA LYS A 100 3.58 15.97 -2.47
C LYS A 100 2.63 14.95 -3.09
N ILE A 101 2.78 14.69 -4.39
CA ILE A 101 1.95 13.73 -5.12
C ILE A 101 2.23 12.31 -4.62
N GLY A 102 3.50 11.94 -4.47
CA GLY A 102 3.90 10.61 -4.02
C GLY A 102 3.42 10.29 -2.60
N SER A 103 3.61 11.21 -1.65
CA SER A 103 3.09 11.04 -0.28
C SER A 103 1.55 11.03 -0.24
N GLY A 104 0.88 11.87 -1.05
CA GLY A 104 -0.58 11.85 -1.19
C GLY A 104 -1.11 10.51 -1.73
N LEU A 105 -0.47 9.93 -2.75
CA LEU A 105 -0.84 8.62 -3.29
C LEU A 105 -0.66 7.49 -2.26
N VAL A 106 0.45 7.52 -1.49
CA VAL A 106 0.66 6.57 -0.39
C VAL A 106 -0.49 6.67 0.62
N MET A 107 -0.81 7.88 1.06
CA MET A 107 -1.89 8.15 2.01
C MET A 107 -3.23 7.59 1.53
N ILE A 108 -3.65 7.92 0.30
CA ILE A 108 -4.92 7.44 -0.26
C ILE A 108 -4.93 5.91 -0.34
N SER A 109 -3.83 5.28 -0.78
CA SER A 109 -3.74 3.82 -0.89
C SER A 109 -3.91 3.11 0.45
N LEU A 110 -3.32 3.66 1.51
CA LEU A 110 -3.34 3.10 2.85
C LEU A 110 -4.70 3.33 3.52
N VAL A 111 -5.29 4.52 3.35
CA VAL A 111 -6.67 4.79 3.82
C VAL A 111 -7.64 3.82 3.18
N LEU A 112 -7.54 3.61 1.86
CA LEU A 112 -8.41 2.66 1.16
C LEU A 112 -8.23 1.23 1.71
N HIS A 113 -6.99 0.80 1.94
CA HIS A 113 -6.69 -0.48 2.59
C HIS A 113 -7.32 -0.62 3.98
N LEU A 114 -7.25 0.42 4.80
CA LEU A 114 -7.82 0.42 6.16
C LEU A 114 -9.35 0.45 6.14
N LEU A 115 -9.97 1.20 5.23
CA LEU A 115 -11.42 1.23 5.05
C LEU A 115 -11.95 -0.14 4.62
N THR A 116 -11.32 -0.79 3.64
CA THR A 116 -11.67 -2.16 3.22
C THR A 116 -11.49 -3.17 4.35
N SER A 117 -10.51 -2.96 5.23
CA SER A 117 -10.30 -3.81 6.41
C SER A 117 -11.39 -3.62 7.48
N HIS A 118 -11.98 -2.42 7.58
CA HIS A 118 -13.05 -2.10 8.54
C HIS A 118 -14.43 -2.57 8.05
N GLU A 119 -14.68 -2.52 6.74
CA GLU A 119 -15.94 -2.94 6.11
C GLU A 119 -16.10 -4.47 5.97
N SER A 120 -15.15 -5.29 6.42
CA SER A 120 -15.32 -6.74 6.39
C SER A 120 -15.87 -7.31 7.70
N PRO A 121 -17.20 -7.47 7.88
CA PRO A 121 -17.71 -8.63 8.58
C PRO A 121 -17.62 -9.82 7.60
N GLN A 122 -16.65 -10.70 7.82
CA GLN A 122 -16.57 -12.03 7.20
C GLN A 122 -16.66 -12.09 5.66
N VAL A 123 -15.56 -11.78 4.97
CA VAL A 123 -15.23 -12.47 3.70
C VAL A 123 -13.84 -13.09 3.83
N SER A 124 -13.70 -14.02 4.78
CA SER A 124 -12.59 -14.97 4.82
C SER A 124 -13.07 -16.38 4.48
N MET A 125 -13.88 -16.51 3.43
CA MET A 125 -13.84 -17.73 2.60
C MET A 125 -12.56 -17.66 1.74
N ASN A 126 -11.42 -17.95 2.36
CA ASN A 126 -10.30 -18.66 1.75
C ASN A 126 -9.18 -18.87 2.77
N LYS A 127 -9.54 -19.51 3.89
CA LYS A 127 -8.61 -20.47 4.49
C LYS A 127 -8.47 -21.58 3.45
N HIS A 128 -7.42 -21.55 2.64
CA HIS A 128 -6.90 -22.74 1.97
C HIS A 128 -6.35 -23.66 3.07
N ARG A 129 -7.28 -24.23 3.85
CA ARG A 129 -7.02 -25.39 4.67
C ARG A 129 -6.85 -26.48 3.61
N ASN A 130 -5.60 -26.81 3.28
CA ASN A 130 -5.26 -28.09 2.66
C ASN A 130 -5.84 -29.18 3.58
N LYS A 131 -7.12 -29.49 3.41
CA LYS A 131 -7.71 -30.75 3.82
C LYS A 131 -7.16 -31.74 2.80
N PHE A 132 -6.08 -32.42 3.16
CA PHE A 132 -5.76 -33.68 2.53
C PHE A 132 -7.05 -34.52 2.50
N PRO A 133 -7.52 -34.99 1.33
CA PRO A 133 -8.61 -35.94 1.28
C PRO A 133 -8.09 -37.25 1.86
N ARG A 134 -8.36 -37.49 3.14
CA ARG A 134 -8.16 -38.80 3.75
C ARG A 134 -9.38 -39.67 3.39
N TYR A 135 -9.45 -40.05 2.12
CA TYR A 135 -10.32 -41.13 1.67
C TYR A 135 -9.46 -42.40 1.59
N VAL A 136 -9.68 -43.32 2.51
CA VAL A 136 -9.41 -44.74 2.28
C VAL A 136 -10.72 -45.44 2.62
N ASP A 137 -11.50 -45.66 1.58
CA ASP A 137 -12.72 -46.46 1.62
C ASP A 137 -12.27 -47.92 1.66
N TYR A 138 -12.32 -48.55 2.84
CA TYR A 138 -12.17 -50.00 2.92
C TYR A 138 -13.51 -50.60 2.51
N GLY A 139 -13.65 -50.84 1.21
CA GLY A 139 -14.76 -51.63 0.69
C GLY A 139 -14.76 -53.00 1.35
N GLU A 140 -15.75 -53.26 2.20
CA GLU A 140 -16.18 -54.62 2.48
C GLU A 140 -16.91 -55.13 1.24
N LYS A 141 -16.31 -56.15 0.62
CA LYS A 141 -16.93 -57.05 -0.36
C LYS A 141 -16.86 -58.46 0.25
N PRO A 142 -17.70 -59.38 -0.25
CA PRO A 142 -19.14 -59.50 -0.11
C PRO A 142 -19.53 -60.57 0.93
#